data_AF-I9AXV1-F1
#
_entry.id   AF-I9AXV1-F1
#
_cell.length_a   1.000
_cell.length_b   1.000
_cell.length_c   1.000
_cell.angle_alpha   90.00
_cell.angle_beta   90.00
_cell.angle_gamma   90.00
#
_symmetry.space_group_name_H-M   'P 1'
#
loop_
_entity.id
_entity.type
_entity.pdbx_description
1 polymer ?
#
loop_
_entity_poly.entity_id
_entity_poly.type
_entity_poly.pdbx_seq_one_letter_code
_entity_poly.pdbx_strand_id
1 'polypeptide(L)' 'MRDANTATRELHLLKELGVKLSIDDFGTGYSSLQYLSQFPIDKLKIDQTFIRAMATHAFQVLQL' A
#
# COMPACT_ATOMS: atom_id res chain seq x y z
N MET A 1 -1.83 4.07 17.24
CA MET A 1 -1.36 4.89 16.10
C MET A 1 -1.67 6.34 16.42
N ARG A 2 -0.65 7.19 16.55
CA ARG A 2 -0.87 8.64 16.72
C ARG A 2 -1.48 9.18 15.42
N ASP A 3 -2.78 9.47 15.50
CA ASP A 3 -3.65 10.17 14.55
C ASP A 3 -3.44 9.95 13.04
N ALA A 4 -3.94 8.81 12.53
CA ALA A 4 -4.08 8.59 11.09
C ALA A 4 -4.96 9.67 10.41
N ASN A 5 -5.87 10.29 11.15
CA ASN A 5 -6.70 11.40 10.66
C ASN A 5 -5.88 12.65 10.34
N THR A 6 -4.90 12.99 11.19
CA THR A 6 -4.02 14.15 10.96
C THR A 6 -3.15 13.92 9.72
N ALA A 7 -2.53 12.75 9.61
CA ALA A 7 -1.73 12.39 8.44
C ALA A 7 -2.57 12.42 7.15
N THR A 8 -3.79 11.88 7.18
CA THR A 8 -4.71 11.90 6.02
C THR A 8 -5.04 13.33 5.60
N ARG A 9 -5.30 14.23 6.56
CA ARG A 9 -5.55 15.65 6.26
C ARG A 9 -4.37 16.32 5.57
N GLU A 10 -3.15 16.07 6.05
CA GLU A 10 -1.93 16.62 5.45
C GLU A 10 -1.70 16.12 4.02
N LEU A 11 -1.96 14.83 3.78
CA LEU A 11 -1.88 14.26 2.43
C LEU A 11 -2.89 14.91 1.47
N HIS A 12 -4.10 15.23 1.93
CA HIS A 12 -5.06 15.98 1.12
C HIS A 12 -4.57 17.39 0.77
N LEU A 13 -3.97 18.12 1.72
CA LEU A 13 -3.39 19.44 1.45
C LEU A 13 -2.26 19.37 0.41
N LEU A 14 -1.41 18.33 0.48
CA LEU A 14 -0.38 18.11 -0.54
C LEU A 14 -0.99 17.85 -1.93
N LYS A 15 -2.12 17.14 -2.01
CA LYS A 15 -2.82 16.92 -3.29
C LYS A 15 -3.45 18.17 -3.86
N GLU A 16 -3.98 19.05 -3.01
CA GLU A 16 -4.49 20.37 -3.42
C GLU A 16 -3.38 21.23 -4.04
N LEU A 17 -2.13 21.06 -3.60
CA LEU A 17 -0.95 21.71 -4.21
C LEU A 17 -0.48 21.03 -5.51
N GLY A 18 -1.15 19.98 -5.98
CA GLY A 18 -0.80 19.25 -7.20
C GLY A 18 0.36 18.24 -7.03
N VAL A 19 0.77 17.95 -5.79
CA VAL A 19 1.82 16.96 -5.50
C VAL A 19 1.29 15.55 -5.80
N LYS A 20 2.12 14.69 -6.39
CA LYS A 20 1.80 13.27 -6.58
C LYS A 20 2.28 12.46 -5.38
N LEU A 21 1.41 11.60 -4.86
CA LEU A 21 1.68 10.80 -3.66
C LEU A 21 1.84 9.32 -4.00
N SER A 22 2.84 8.68 -3.40
CA SER A 22 3.05 7.24 -3.53
C SER A 22 3.26 6.58 -2.18
N ILE A 23 2.66 5.40 -1.96
CA ILE A 23 2.95 4.53 -0.82
C ILE A 23 3.97 3.48 -1.25
N ASP A 24 5.03 3.32 -0.45
CA ASP A 24 6.08 2.32 -0.65
C ASP A 24 5.91 1.09 0.27
N ASP A 25 6.62 0.01 -0.06
CA ASP A 25 6.75 -1.21 0.74
C ASP A 25 5.42 -1.90 1.13
N PHE A 26 4.38 -1.75 0.31
CA PHE A 26 3.10 -2.43 0.54
C PHE A 26 3.26 -3.94 0.42
N GLY A 27 2.86 -4.69 1.46
CA GLY A 27 2.96 -6.15 1.50
C GLY A 27 4.04 -6.73 2.42
N THR A 28 4.80 -5.90 3.16
CA THR A 28 5.85 -6.33 4.10
C THR A 28 5.36 -6.59 5.55
N GLY A 29 4.04 -6.51 5.81
CA GLY A 29 3.44 -6.67 7.16
C GLY A 29 1.90 -6.75 7.16
N TYR A 30 1.23 -6.22 8.19
CA TYR A 30 -0.25 -6.07 8.24
C TYR A 30 -0.75 -4.99 7.26
N SER A 31 -0.55 -5.22 5.97
CA SER A 31 -0.98 -4.33 4.90
C SER A 31 -2.46 -4.55 4.59
N SER A 32 -3.35 -3.80 5.24
CA SER A 32 -4.78 -3.88 4.96
C SER A 32 -5.17 -2.97 3.79
N LEU A 33 -5.66 -3.58 2.70
CA LEU A 33 -6.22 -2.89 1.53
C LEU A 33 -7.35 -1.94 1.91
N GLN A 34 -8.05 -2.19 3.03
CA GLN A 34 -9.17 -1.39 3.49
C GLN A 34 -8.79 0.08 3.75
N TYR A 35 -7.56 0.33 4.22
CA TYR A 35 -7.09 1.70 4.50
C TYR A 35 -6.62 2.44 3.26
N LEU A 36 -6.24 1.75 2.17
CA LEU A 36 -5.81 2.41 0.94
C LEU A 36 -6.91 3.29 0.35
N SER A 37 -8.17 2.89 0.50
CA SER A 37 -9.34 3.66 0.04
C SER A 37 -9.48 5.03 0.72
N GLN A 38 -8.84 5.22 1.87
CA GLN A 38 -8.94 6.44 2.68
C GLN A 38 -7.81 7.44 2.40
N PHE A 39 -6.74 7.03 1.71
CA PHE A 39 -5.59 7.89 1.43
C PHE A 39 -5.63 8.42 -0.01
N PRO A 40 -5.33 9.71 -0.24
CA PRO A 40 -5.41 10.31 -1.57
C PRO A 40 -4.13 10.06 -2.39
N ILE A 41 -3.84 8.78 -2.70
CA ILE A 41 -2.59 8.35 -3.34
C ILE A 41 -2.74 8.16 -4.85
N ASP A 42 -1.66 8.42 -5.60
CA ASP A 42 -1.61 8.21 -7.06
C ASP A 42 -0.94 6.89 -7.43
N LYS A 43 -0.09 6.36 -6.56
CA LYS A 43 0.69 5.15 -6.82
C LYS A 43 0.82 4.29 -5.57
N LEU A 44 0.60 3.00 -5.74
CA LEU A 44 0.92 1.98 -4.76
C LEU A 44 2.11 1.18 -5.26
N LYS A 45 3.19 1.11 -4.49
CA LYS A 45 4.33 0.24 -4.79
C LYS A 45 4.21 -1.01 -3.92
N ILE A 46 4.06 -2.16 -4.58
CA ILE A 46 4.07 -3.47 -3.93
C ILE A 46 5.52 -3.89 -3.70
N ASP A 47 5.82 -4.33 -2.50
CA ASP A 47 7.15 -4.79 -2.15
C ASP A 47 7.55 -6.06 -2.92
N GLN A 48 8.84 -6.15 -3.27
CA GLN A 48 9.35 -7.26 -4.05
C GLN A 48 9.27 -8.60 -3.29
N THR A 49 9.40 -8.60 -1.97
CA THR A 49 9.33 -9.85 -1.18
C THR A 49 7.94 -10.47 -1.27
N PHE A 50 6.88 -9.65 -1.29
CA PHE A 50 5.51 -10.10 -1.52
C PHE A 50 5.35 -10.80 -2.88
N ILE A 51 5.85 -10.17 -3.96
CA ILE A 51 5.80 -10.75 -5.31
C ILE A 51 6.60 -12.06 -5.39
N ARG A 52 7.79 -12.12 -4.78
CA ARG A 52 8.61 -13.34 -4.74
C ARG A 52 7.92 -14.46 -3.95
N ALA A 53 7.31 -14.15 -2.82
CA ALA A 53 6.56 -15.12 -2.03
C ALA A 53 5.36 -15.68 -2.80
N MET A 54 4.61 -14.84 -3.52
CA MET A 54 3.52 -15.30 -4.39
C MET A 54 4.01 -16.27 -5.47
N ALA A 55 5.12 -15.96 -6.13
CA ALA A 55 5.69 -16.84 -7.16
C ALA A 55 6.11 -18.21 -6.61
N THR A 56 6.65 -18.25 -5.39
CA THR A 56 7.03 -19.49 -4.71
C THR A 56 5.81 -20.30 -4.26
N HIS A 57 4.78 -19.67 -3.72
CA HIS A 57 3.59 -20.36 -3.21
C HIS A 57 2.58 -20.75 -4.31
N ALA A 58 2.53 -20.04 -5.44
CA ALA A 58 1.65 -20.39 -6.55
C ALA A 58 1.96 -21.78 -7.13
N PHE A 59 3.20 -22.26 -7.01
CA PHE A 59 3.61 -23.60 -7.45
C PHE A 59 3.11 -24.74 -6.54
N GLN A 60 2.61 -24.46 -5.35
CA GLN A 60 2.10 -25.50 -4.42
C GLN A 60 0.63 -25.83 -4.63
N VAL A 61 -0.14 -24.99 -5.34
CA VAL A 61 -1.59 -25.18 -5.52
C VAL A 61 -1.91 -26.06 -6.74
N LEU A 62 -0.95 -26.29 -7.65
CA LEU A 62 -1.10 -27.15 -8.83
C LEU A 62 -0.65 -28.61 -8.60
N GLN A 63 -0.64 -29.07 -7.34
CA GLN A 63 -0.27 -30.44 -6.95
C GLN A 63 -1.43 -31.18 -6.24
N LEU A 64 -2.69 -30.84 -6.58
CA LEU A 64 -3.88 -31.59 -6.15
C LEU A 64 -4.62 -32.14 -7.37
#